data_AF-A0A437UBH4-F1
#
_entry.id   AF-A0A437UBH4-F1
#
_cell.length_a   1.000
_cell.length_b   1.000
_cell.length_c   1.000
_cell.angle_alpha   90.00
_cell.angle_beta   90.00
_cell.angle_gamma   90.00
#
_symmetry.space_group_name_H-M   'P 1'
#
loop_
_entity.id
_entity.type
_entity.pdbx_description
1 polymer ?
#
loop_
_entity_poly.entity_id
_entity_poly.type
_entity_poly.pdbx_seq_one_letter_code
_entity_poly.pdbx_strand_id
1 'polypeptide(L)'
;MMLKAHSLLYAIYICLLVSIICGALLYFFNLYSLLNLHYNLEEELYIQNQSTLNFALGNNLKLMDIPLDEENPFFNTYEVKPYGLLHLVTTQSVFKNDTITATHLVGGYNHLETALYIANFTQNIGYQGMVKINGTTYFPSQYVSPTYLTNEINTFAHTGKKEISKLQLPEINPKFDRILEGIPVNKGNINNAEKVKDSLFFNSFTKPTQEIQIASQVRNVVIKGNFILRNNDSIRIAKNAILEDVMVVAPKISIEEGFKGNAQFIATQKIDIAPKVTLTYPSAVILKSDAQEETEIKIHKETKILGTVVLFGSSFENLAKNSLRIEEKCLVVGSIYCTGKLDLQGTVYGSVFTNKVFRKTNSSVHENILHNVTIDVSKKPSYFMDFPLFDDPKARYGIIKKLK
;
A
#
# COMPACT_ATOMS: atom_id res chain seq x y z
N MET A 1 15.82 90.59 -11.43
CA MET A 1 14.67 89.80 -10.94
C MET A 1 15.04 89.26 -9.57
N MET A 2 14.49 89.82 -8.48
CA MET A 2 14.80 89.37 -7.11
C MET A 2 14.16 88.00 -6.88
N LEU A 3 14.97 86.95 -6.71
CA LEU A 3 14.52 85.64 -6.24
C LEU A 3 13.99 85.82 -4.81
N LYS A 4 12.67 85.78 -4.64
CA LYS A 4 12.03 85.81 -3.32
C LYS A 4 12.45 84.57 -2.54
N ALA A 5 12.93 84.72 -1.30
CA ALA A 5 13.40 83.65 -0.41
C ALA A 5 12.39 82.48 -0.21
N HIS A 6 11.11 82.68 -0.51
CA HIS A 6 10.10 81.62 -0.57
C HIS A 6 10.38 80.54 -1.64
N SER A 7 11.04 80.88 -2.76
CA SER A 7 11.36 79.91 -3.81
C SER A 7 12.31 78.81 -3.35
N LEU A 8 13.19 79.10 -2.39
CA LEU A 8 14.13 78.14 -1.81
C LEU A 8 13.39 77.12 -0.92
N LEU A 9 12.43 77.59 -0.11
CA LEU A 9 11.61 76.74 0.76
C LEU A 9 10.78 75.73 -0.05
N TYR A 10 10.15 76.17 -1.15
CA TYR A 10 9.42 75.27 -2.05
C TYR A 10 10.34 74.24 -2.72
N ALA A 11 11.55 74.65 -3.15
CA ALA A 11 12.52 73.73 -3.73
C ALA A 11 12.97 72.66 -2.72
N ILE A 12 13.26 73.05 -1.48
CA ILE A 12 13.62 72.12 -0.40
C ILE A 12 12.48 71.15 -0.11
N TYR A 13 11.23 71.65 -0.02
CA TYR A 13 10.06 70.81 0.21
C TYR A 13 9.84 69.79 -0.91
N ILE A 14 9.95 70.23 -2.17
CA ILE A 14 9.83 69.34 -3.34
C ILE A 14 10.96 68.31 -3.35
N CYS A 15 12.21 68.71 -3.08
CA CYS A 15 13.34 67.78 -2.99
C CYS A 15 13.14 66.74 -1.89
N LEU A 16 12.62 67.12 -0.73
CA LEU A 16 12.32 66.21 0.37
C LEU A 16 11.20 65.23 -0.02
N LEU A 17 10.14 65.71 -0.66
CA LEU A 17 9.03 64.87 -1.12
C LEU A 17 9.51 63.86 -2.19
N VAL A 18 10.31 64.32 -3.16
CA VAL A 18 10.92 63.44 -4.16
C VAL A 18 11.86 62.42 -3.51
N SER A 19 12.67 62.84 -2.52
CA SER A 19 13.55 61.93 -1.79
C SER A 19 12.79 60.84 -1.04
N ILE A 20 11.66 61.18 -0.40
CA ILE A 20 10.79 60.21 0.28
C ILE A 20 10.19 59.23 -0.74
N ILE A 21 9.67 59.71 -1.87
CA ILE A 21 9.11 58.85 -2.91
C ILE A 21 10.19 57.93 -3.49
N CYS A 22 11.38 58.43 -3.77
CA CYS A 22 12.50 57.63 -4.23
C CYS A 22 12.92 56.58 -3.18
N GLY A 23 12.98 56.96 -1.91
CA GLY A 23 13.25 56.03 -0.80
C GLY A 23 12.19 54.94 -0.68
N ALA A 24 10.91 55.30 -0.78
CA ALA A 24 9.81 54.35 -0.75
C ALA A 24 9.86 53.38 -1.95
N LEU A 25 10.21 53.87 -3.13
CA LEU A 25 10.32 53.05 -4.34
C LEU A 25 11.52 52.07 -4.26
N LEU A 26 12.66 52.52 -3.74
CA LEU A 26 13.81 51.66 -3.48
C LEU A 26 13.49 50.59 -2.42
N TYR A 27 12.79 50.98 -1.35
CA TYR A 27 12.36 50.05 -0.32
C TYR A 27 11.37 49.01 -0.87
N PHE A 28 10.39 49.44 -1.67
CA PHE A 28 9.44 48.55 -2.34
C PHE A 28 10.14 47.58 -3.28
N PHE A 29 11.10 48.05 -4.08
CA PHE A 29 11.90 47.19 -4.95
C PHE A 29 12.69 46.15 -4.15
N ASN A 30 13.29 46.54 -3.02
CA ASN A 30 14.02 45.61 -2.16
C ASN A 30 13.09 44.54 -1.55
N LEU A 31 11.92 44.94 -1.03
CA LEU A 31 10.92 43.99 -0.52
C LEU A 31 10.45 43.02 -1.59
N TYR A 32 10.19 43.52 -2.81
CA TYR A 32 9.79 42.67 -3.93
C TYR A 32 10.91 41.69 -4.32
N SER A 33 12.16 42.15 -4.32
CA SER A 33 13.31 41.28 -4.58
C SER A 33 13.47 40.21 -3.51
N LEU A 34 13.27 40.55 -2.23
CA LEU A 34 13.33 39.59 -1.13
C LEU A 34 12.21 38.55 -1.24
N LEU A 35 11.00 38.99 -1.60
CA LEU A 35 9.86 38.10 -1.79
C LEU A 35 10.06 37.14 -2.97
N ASN A 36 10.56 37.63 -4.10
CA ASN A 36 10.90 36.77 -5.24
C ASN A 36 12.00 35.77 -4.88
N LEU A 37 13.02 36.20 -4.14
CA LEU A 37 14.08 35.30 -3.70
C LEU A 37 13.52 34.19 -2.80
N HIS A 38 12.60 34.51 -1.89
CA HIS A 38 11.92 33.52 -1.06
C HIS A 38 11.15 32.48 -1.91
N TYR A 39 10.33 32.93 -2.87
CA TYR A 39 9.58 32.01 -3.72
C TYR A 39 10.48 31.15 -4.61
N ASN A 40 11.53 31.73 -5.19
CA ASN A 40 12.50 30.99 -6.00
C ASN A 40 13.21 29.91 -5.17
N LEU A 41 13.62 30.24 -3.94
CA LEU A 41 14.24 29.26 -3.04
C LEU A 41 13.28 28.12 -2.65
N GLU A 42 12.01 28.43 -2.38
CA GLU A 42 11.00 27.42 -2.06
C GLU A 42 10.75 26.48 -3.26
N GLU A 43 10.68 27.04 -4.47
CA GLU A 43 10.54 26.26 -5.71
C GLU A 43 11.77 25.38 -5.96
N GLU A 44 12.98 25.93 -5.81
CA GLU A 44 14.23 25.17 -5.94
C GLU A 44 14.29 24.02 -4.94
N LEU A 45 13.96 24.25 -3.66
CA LEU A 45 13.91 23.19 -2.65
C LEU A 45 12.90 22.09 -3.03
N TYR A 46 11.76 22.46 -3.60
CA TYR A 46 10.77 21.48 -4.06
C TYR A 46 11.30 20.63 -5.22
N ILE A 47 11.95 21.27 -6.20
CA ILE A 47 12.58 20.60 -7.35
C ILE A 47 13.69 19.66 -6.87
N GLN A 48 14.54 20.10 -5.95
CA GLN A 48 15.60 19.28 -5.36
C GLN A 48 15.03 18.07 -4.61
N ASN A 49 13.94 18.26 -3.87
CA ASN A 49 13.27 17.17 -3.16
C ASN A 49 12.68 16.12 -4.11
N GLN A 50 12.08 16.55 -5.23
CA GLN A 50 11.58 15.65 -6.28
C GLN A 50 12.73 14.92 -7.00
N SER A 51 13.83 15.60 -7.30
CA SER A 51 15.02 14.98 -7.88
C SER A 51 15.61 13.92 -6.95
N THR A 52 15.65 14.20 -5.66
CA THR A 52 16.07 13.27 -4.60
C THR A 52 15.19 12.03 -4.56
N LEU A 53 13.87 12.20 -4.69
CA LEU A 53 12.93 11.07 -4.75
C LEU A 53 13.17 10.22 -6.00
N ASN A 54 13.33 10.86 -7.17
CA ASN A 54 13.59 10.15 -8.43
C ASN A 54 14.92 9.37 -8.37
N PHE A 55 15.94 9.94 -7.73
CA PHE A 55 17.21 9.24 -7.48
C PHE A 55 17.01 8.01 -6.59
N ALA A 56 16.26 8.14 -5.49
CA ALA A 56 15.95 7.02 -4.59
C ALA A 56 15.18 5.89 -5.31
N LEU A 57 14.20 6.25 -6.16
CA LEU A 57 13.44 5.29 -6.97
C LEU A 57 14.30 4.61 -8.04
N GLY A 58 15.21 5.36 -8.68
CA GLY A 58 16.14 4.85 -9.70
C GLY A 58 17.20 3.90 -9.13
N ASN A 59 17.60 4.08 -7.87
CA ASN A 59 18.57 3.23 -7.17
C ASN A 59 17.93 2.03 -6.43
N ASN A 60 16.72 1.65 -6.81
CA ASN A 60 15.99 0.53 -6.22
C ASN A 60 15.86 0.61 -4.69
N LEU A 61 15.69 1.83 -4.17
CA LEU A 61 15.53 2.11 -2.73
C LEU A 61 16.71 1.68 -1.85
N LYS A 62 17.88 1.41 -2.45
CA LYS A 62 19.11 1.19 -1.67
C LYS A 62 19.56 2.53 -1.09
N LEU A 63 19.96 2.54 0.17
CA LEU A 63 20.57 3.71 0.80
C LEU A 63 21.95 3.92 0.18
N MET A 64 22.13 5.03 -0.50
CA MET A 64 23.39 5.47 -1.05
C MET A 64 23.49 6.97 -0.77
N ASP A 65 24.69 7.40 -0.37
CA ASP A 65 24.94 8.82 -0.20
C ASP A 65 24.76 9.50 -1.56
N ILE A 66 23.93 10.54 -1.59
CA ILE A 66 23.80 11.38 -2.77
C ILE A 66 25.15 12.09 -2.90
N PRO A 67 25.85 11.94 -4.04
CA PRO A 67 27.12 12.61 -4.22
C PRO A 67 26.91 14.11 -4.02
N LEU A 68 27.65 14.66 -3.06
CA LEU A 68 27.68 16.09 -2.81
C LEU A 68 28.33 16.74 -4.03
N ASP A 69 27.56 17.52 -4.76
CA ASP A 69 28.07 18.35 -5.83
C ASP A 69 28.67 19.61 -5.18
N GLU A 70 29.98 19.82 -5.34
CA GLU A 70 30.70 20.95 -4.73
C GLU A 70 30.14 22.31 -5.22
N GLU A 71 29.46 22.34 -6.37
CA GLU A 71 28.81 23.53 -6.92
C GLU A 71 27.39 23.74 -6.38
N ASN A 72 26.80 22.75 -5.71
CA ASN A 72 25.41 22.78 -5.28
C ASN A 72 25.29 23.01 -3.75
N PRO A 73 24.76 24.16 -3.30
CA PRO A 73 24.67 24.48 -1.88
C PRO A 73 23.53 23.74 -1.15
N PHE A 74 22.75 22.91 -1.84
CA PHE A 74 21.62 22.16 -1.30
C PHE A 74 22.07 20.80 -0.73
N PHE A 75 21.70 20.53 0.53
CA PHE A 75 21.92 19.22 1.14
C PHE A 75 20.68 18.36 0.98
N ASN A 76 20.81 17.29 0.21
CA ASN A 76 19.73 16.35 -0.09
C ASN A 76 19.98 15.02 0.62
N THR A 77 18.96 14.52 1.31
CA THR A 77 19.01 13.22 1.98
C THR A 77 17.69 12.48 1.75
N TYR A 78 17.76 11.15 1.79
CA TYR A 78 16.55 10.32 1.77
C TYR A 78 16.70 9.15 2.73
N GLU A 79 15.57 8.74 3.29
CA GLU A 79 15.45 7.61 4.17
C GLU A 79 14.37 6.66 3.66
N VAL A 80 14.66 5.36 3.67
CA VAL A 80 13.71 4.32 3.28
C VAL A 80 13.33 3.53 4.52
N LYS A 81 12.05 3.54 4.87
CA LYS A 81 11.48 2.79 5.99
C LYS A 81 10.48 1.75 5.50
N PRO A 82 10.46 0.52 6.05
CA PRO A 82 9.39 -0.44 5.77
C PRO A 82 8.08 0.04 6.43
N TYR A 83 6.96 -0.10 5.71
CA TYR A 83 5.61 0.16 6.20
C TYR A 83 4.67 -0.96 5.78
N GLY A 84 4.66 -2.01 6.59
CA GLY A 84 4.01 -3.27 6.25
C GLY A 84 4.67 -3.88 5.03
N LEU A 85 3.90 -4.17 3.98
CA LEU A 85 4.43 -4.73 2.73
C LEU A 85 4.99 -3.68 1.75
N LEU A 86 4.90 -2.39 2.09
CA LEU A 86 5.36 -1.29 1.23
C LEU A 86 6.56 -0.57 1.85
N HIS A 87 7.10 0.37 1.09
CA HIS A 87 8.18 1.24 1.53
C HIS A 87 7.70 2.69 1.64
N LEU A 88 8.09 3.35 2.72
CA LEU A 88 8.03 4.79 2.86
C LEU A 88 9.38 5.36 2.46
N VAL A 89 9.36 6.32 1.54
CA VAL A 89 10.53 7.10 1.17
C VAL A 89 10.31 8.51 1.67
N THR A 90 11.13 8.93 2.63
CA THR A 90 11.13 10.30 3.15
C THR A 90 12.33 11.02 2.57
N THR A 91 12.07 12.09 1.83
CA THR A 91 13.09 12.94 1.21
C THR A 91 13.17 14.26 1.94
N GLN A 92 14.38 14.73 2.20
CA GLN A 92 14.65 16.00 2.86
C GLN A 92 15.66 16.80 2.06
N SER A 93 15.31 18.03 1.74
CA SER A 93 16.17 19.01 1.08
C SER A 93 16.35 20.21 1.98
N VAL A 94 17.60 20.54 2.28
CA VAL A 94 17.98 21.60 3.23
C VAL A 94 18.84 22.64 2.54
N PHE A 95 18.47 23.90 2.71
CA PHE A 95 19.30 25.04 2.33
C PHE A 95 19.37 26.02 3.51
N LYS A 96 20.55 26.13 4.13
CA LYS A 96 20.77 26.93 5.35
C LYS A 96 19.77 26.56 6.45
N ASN A 97 18.76 27.38 6.71
CA ASN A 97 17.73 27.17 7.72
C ASN A 97 16.40 26.63 7.15
N ASP A 98 16.22 26.66 5.83
CA ASP A 98 14.99 26.23 5.19
C ASP A 98 15.07 24.74 4.85
N THR A 99 13.99 24.02 5.15
CA THR A 99 13.92 22.56 4.97
C THR A 99 12.57 22.17 4.40
N ILE A 100 12.59 21.42 3.31
CA ILE A 100 11.41 20.76 2.76
C ILE A 100 11.53 19.26 3.00
N THR A 101 10.49 18.68 3.61
CA THR A 101 10.35 17.24 3.81
C THR A 101 9.12 16.73 3.08
N ALA A 102 9.23 15.56 2.47
CA ALA A 102 8.09 14.88 1.86
C ALA A 102 8.20 13.37 2.05
N THR A 103 7.09 12.73 2.39
CA THR A 103 7.02 11.27 2.53
C THR A 103 6.11 10.68 1.46
N HIS A 104 6.60 9.65 0.80
CA HIS A 104 5.90 8.96 -0.28
C HIS A 104 5.78 7.48 0.02
N LEU A 105 4.61 6.92 -0.23
CA LEU A 105 4.39 5.48 -0.23
C LEU A 105 4.76 4.94 -1.61
N VAL A 106 5.64 3.95 -1.64
CA VAL A 106 6.27 3.43 -2.84
C VAL A 106 5.97 1.94 -3.00
N GLY A 107 5.62 1.55 -4.22
CA GLY A 107 5.39 0.16 -4.64
C GLY A 107 6.26 -0.23 -5.82
N GLY A 108 6.21 -1.50 -6.21
CA GLY A 108 6.95 -2.03 -7.35
C GLY A 108 6.16 -1.96 -8.65
N TYR A 109 6.82 -1.58 -9.75
CA TYR A 109 6.37 -1.85 -11.11
C TYR A 109 6.63 -3.31 -11.42
N ASN A 110 5.78 -4.20 -10.89
CA ASN A 110 5.89 -5.63 -11.19
C ASN A 110 4.82 -6.03 -12.20
N HIS A 111 5.12 -5.89 -13.48
CA HIS A 111 4.27 -6.46 -14.54
C HIS A 111 4.43 -7.98 -14.55
N LEU A 112 3.82 -8.63 -13.56
CA LEU A 112 3.66 -10.07 -13.54
C LEU A 112 2.75 -10.46 -14.70
N GLU A 113 3.32 -11.04 -15.74
CA GLU A 113 2.55 -11.64 -16.84
C GLU A 113 1.78 -12.89 -16.37
N THR A 114 2.16 -13.44 -15.21
CA THR A 114 1.54 -14.61 -14.60
C THR A 114 0.17 -14.26 -14.06
N ALA A 115 -0.87 -14.87 -14.64
CA ALA A 115 -2.24 -14.80 -14.13
C ALA A 115 -2.45 -15.79 -12.98
N LEU A 116 -2.07 -17.06 -13.18
CA LEU A 116 -2.30 -18.12 -12.20
C LEU A 116 -1.09 -19.04 -12.10
N TYR A 117 -0.61 -19.25 -10.88
CA TYR A 117 0.42 -20.22 -10.54
C TYR A 117 -0.10 -21.16 -9.47
N ILE A 118 -0.15 -22.45 -9.77
CA ILE A 118 -0.50 -23.51 -8.82
C ILE A 118 0.71 -24.43 -8.70
N ALA A 119 1.22 -24.68 -7.49
CA ALA A 119 2.40 -25.54 -7.30
C ALA A 119 2.15 -27.00 -7.71
N ASN A 120 3.19 -27.65 -8.25
CA ASN A 120 3.08 -28.98 -8.82
C ASN A 120 3.21 -30.10 -7.77
N PHE A 121 2.09 -30.55 -7.24
CA PHE A 121 2.02 -31.73 -6.37
C PHE A 121 1.61 -33.01 -7.13
N THR A 122 1.89 -33.10 -8.44
CA THR A 122 1.60 -34.26 -9.32
C THR A 122 0.11 -34.61 -9.50
N GLN A 123 -0.79 -33.70 -9.14
CA GLN A 123 -2.24 -33.87 -9.25
C GLN A 123 -2.82 -33.02 -10.39
N ASN A 124 -3.72 -33.61 -11.18
CA ASN A 124 -4.42 -32.88 -12.24
C ASN A 124 -5.38 -31.85 -11.66
N ILE A 125 -5.55 -30.72 -12.38
CA ILE A 125 -6.51 -29.68 -12.00
C ILE A 125 -7.82 -29.85 -12.77
N GLY A 126 -8.92 -29.89 -12.03
CA GLY A 126 -10.27 -29.82 -12.54
C GLY A 126 -10.79 -28.39 -12.61
N TYR A 127 -11.78 -28.14 -13.48
CA TYR A 127 -12.55 -26.90 -13.48
C TYR A 127 -14.04 -27.18 -13.53
N GLN A 128 -14.83 -26.25 -12.99
CA GLN A 128 -16.28 -26.31 -12.98
C GLN A 128 -16.89 -24.92 -13.13
N GLY A 129 -18.01 -24.83 -13.86
CA GLY A 129 -18.67 -23.58 -14.18
C GLY A 129 -17.85 -22.72 -15.15
N MET A 130 -17.89 -21.40 -14.97
CA MET A 130 -17.20 -20.44 -15.83
C MET A 130 -15.79 -20.12 -15.30
N VAL A 131 -14.76 -20.63 -15.97
CA VAL A 131 -13.36 -20.31 -15.67
C VAL A 131 -12.75 -19.54 -16.84
N LYS A 132 -12.35 -18.29 -16.59
CA LYS A 132 -11.70 -17.43 -17.58
C LYS A 132 -10.35 -16.96 -17.06
N ILE A 133 -9.27 -17.26 -17.78
CA ILE A 133 -7.92 -16.86 -17.38
C ILE A 133 -7.23 -16.17 -18.55
N ASN A 134 -6.80 -14.94 -18.36
CA ASN A 134 -6.04 -14.15 -19.32
C ASN A 134 -4.69 -13.75 -18.71
N GLY A 135 -3.60 -14.23 -19.32
CA GLY A 135 -2.22 -14.14 -18.87
C GLY A 135 -1.51 -15.51 -18.87
N THR A 136 -0.24 -15.51 -18.52
CA THR A 136 0.56 -16.75 -18.43
C THR A 136 0.09 -17.59 -17.24
N THR A 137 -0.06 -18.90 -17.43
CA THR A 137 -0.48 -19.83 -16.38
C THR A 137 0.54 -20.92 -16.15
N TYR A 138 0.70 -21.29 -14.88
CA TYR A 138 1.54 -22.38 -14.42
C TYR A 138 0.66 -23.40 -13.71
N PHE A 139 0.39 -24.52 -14.40
CA PHE A 139 -0.41 -25.61 -13.86
C PHE A 139 0.49 -26.78 -13.43
N PRO A 140 0.04 -27.66 -12.51
CA PRO A 140 0.73 -28.91 -12.17
C PRO A 140 0.82 -29.87 -13.36
N SER A 141 -0.22 -29.86 -14.19
CA SER A 141 -0.39 -30.70 -15.37
C SER A 141 -0.72 -29.85 -16.60
N GLN A 142 -0.36 -30.33 -17.79
CA GLN A 142 -0.77 -29.68 -19.06
C GLN A 142 -2.27 -29.81 -19.31
N TYR A 143 -2.90 -30.84 -18.75
CA TYR A 143 -4.32 -31.11 -18.91
C TYR A 143 -5.13 -30.53 -17.75
N VAL A 144 -6.18 -29.79 -18.09
CA VAL A 144 -7.15 -29.21 -17.16
C VAL A 144 -8.53 -29.75 -17.56
N SER A 145 -9.13 -30.59 -16.71
CA SER A 145 -10.31 -31.39 -17.06
C SER A 145 -11.60 -30.81 -16.51
N PRO A 146 -12.73 -30.86 -17.25
CA PRO A 146 -14.02 -30.49 -16.69
C PRO A 146 -14.39 -31.46 -15.57
N THR A 147 -14.92 -30.93 -14.47
CA THR A 147 -15.47 -31.71 -13.35
C THR A 147 -16.96 -31.43 -13.22
N TYR A 148 -17.75 -32.46 -12.98
CA TYR A 148 -19.21 -32.38 -12.95
C TYR A 148 -19.74 -32.64 -11.53
N LEU A 149 -19.40 -31.77 -10.59
CA LEU A 149 -19.94 -31.86 -9.23
C LEU A 149 -21.39 -31.35 -9.13
N THR A 150 -21.77 -30.40 -10.01
CA THR A 150 -23.12 -29.83 -10.12
C THR A 150 -23.54 -29.79 -11.60
N ASN A 151 -24.84 -29.60 -11.87
CA ASN A 151 -25.40 -29.48 -13.23
C ASN A 151 -25.09 -28.13 -13.92
N GLU A 152 -23.94 -27.52 -13.63
CA GLU A 152 -23.49 -26.27 -14.24
C GLU A 152 -22.82 -26.51 -15.60
N ILE A 153 -22.99 -25.55 -16.52
CA ILE A 153 -22.31 -25.59 -17.82
C ILE A 153 -20.84 -25.22 -17.60
N ASN A 154 -19.95 -26.15 -17.93
CA ASN A 154 -18.51 -25.97 -17.84
C ASN A 154 -17.98 -25.20 -19.04
N THR A 155 -17.40 -24.01 -18.80
CA THR A 155 -16.75 -23.18 -19.82
C THR A 155 -15.35 -22.81 -19.35
N PHE A 156 -14.32 -23.23 -20.09
CA PHE A 156 -12.94 -22.86 -19.83
C PHE A 156 -12.39 -22.01 -20.97
N ALA A 157 -12.09 -20.75 -20.69
CA ALA A 157 -11.46 -19.83 -21.63
C ALA A 157 -10.08 -19.44 -21.10
N HIS A 158 -9.03 -19.71 -21.89
CA HIS A 158 -7.67 -19.36 -21.54
C HIS A 158 -6.97 -18.62 -22.68
N THR A 159 -6.37 -17.48 -22.36
CA THR A 159 -5.60 -16.65 -23.30
C THR A 159 -4.24 -16.35 -22.69
N GLY A 160 -3.15 -16.79 -23.34
CA GLY A 160 -1.79 -16.66 -22.80
C GLY A 160 -0.98 -17.96 -22.94
N LYS A 161 0.22 -17.98 -22.37
CA LYS A 161 1.07 -19.18 -22.34
C LYS A 161 0.64 -20.12 -21.21
N LYS A 162 0.72 -21.43 -21.45
CA LYS A 162 0.53 -22.46 -20.42
C LYS A 162 1.87 -23.16 -20.19
N GLU A 163 2.37 -23.09 -18.98
CA GLU A 163 3.64 -23.70 -18.57
C GLU A 163 3.40 -24.69 -17.42
N ILE A 164 4.35 -25.60 -17.21
CA ILE A 164 4.33 -26.54 -16.09
C ILE A 164 4.95 -25.84 -14.88
N SER A 165 4.23 -25.86 -13.76
CA SER A 165 4.67 -25.30 -12.48
C SER A 165 5.77 -26.15 -11.82
N LYS A 166 6.51 -25.51 -10.90
CA LYS A 166 7.48 -26.19 -10.03
C LYS A 166 6.77 -26.69 -8.76
N LEU A 167 7.44 -27.56 -8.02
CA LEU A 167 6.94 -28.09 -6.74
C LEU A 167 6.76 -27.02 -5.66
N GLN A 168 7.57 -25.96 -5.72
CA GLN A 168 7.56 -24.85 -4.76
C GLN A 168 7.03 -23.58 -5.43
N LEU A 169 6.25 -22.81 -4.66
CA LEU A 169 5.94 -21.44 -5.02
C LEU A 169 7.21 -20.59 -5.07
N PRO A 170 7.22 -19.51 -5.88
CA PRO A 170 8.23 -18.47 -5.74
C PRO A 170 8.27 -17.99 -4.29
N GLU A 171 9.47 -17.95 -3.71
CA GLU A 171 9.66 -17.52 -2.33
C GLU A 171 9.26 -16.06 -2.16
N ILE A 172 8.49 -15.81 -1.11
CA ILE A 172 8.06 -14.46 -0.76
C ILE A 172 9.24 -13.67 -0.17
N ASN A 173 9.22 -12.35 -0.30
CA ASN A 173 10.29 -11.50 0.21
C ASN A 173 10.54 -11.75 1.72
N PRO A 174 11.76 -12.14 2.14
CA PRO A 174 12.06 -12.47 3.54
C PRO A 174 11.91 -11.24 4.47
N LYS A 175 11.91 -10.02 3.92
CA LYS A 175 11.60 -8.80 4.71
C LYS A 175 10.20 -8.82 5.30
N PHE A 176 9.30 -9.66 4.79
CA PHE A 176 7.93 -9.76 5.30
C PHE A 176 7.85 -10.45 6.66
N ASP A 177 8.83 -11.28 7.01
CA ASP A 177 8.89 -11.88 8.35
C ASP A 177 9.06 -10.82 9.44
N ARG A 178 9.81 -9.76 9.12
CA ARG A 178 10.10 -8.64 10.04
C ARG A 178 8.91 -7.71 10.29
N ILE A 179 7.83 -7.81 9.50
CA ILE A 179 6.63 -6.99 9.65
C ILE A 179 5.96 -7.25 11.02
N LEU A 180 6.08 -8.47 11.52
CA LEU A 180 5.47 -8.91 12.78
C LEU A 180 6.40 -8.80 13.99
N GLU A 181 7.72 -8.74 13.77
CA GLU A 181 8.75 -8.75 14.83
C GLU A 181 8.89 -7.42 15.59
N GLY A 182 8.07 -6.42 15.24
CA GLY A 182 8.02 -5.14 15.94
C GLY A 182 8.80 -4.07 15.20
N ILE A 183 8.06 -3.16 14.60
CA ILE A 183 8.61 -1.87 14.15
C ILE A 183 9.12 -1.16 15.41
N PRO A 184 10.31 -0.54 15.44
CA PRO A 184 10.74 0.26 16.59
C PRO A 184 9.78 1.44 16.75
N VAL A 185 8.84 1.34 17.69
CA VAL A 185 7.77 2.32 17.87
C VAL A 185 7.90 3.06 19.20
N ASN A 186 7.62 4.36 19.18
CA ASN A 186 7.33 5.11 20.39
C ASN A 186 5.99 4.63 20.95
N LYS A 187 6.05 3.87 22.04
CA LYS A 187 4.86 3.37 22.76
C LYS A 187 4.08 4.54 23.34
N GLY A 188 3.10 5.02 22.58
CA GLY A 188 2.10 5.96 23.05
C GLY A 188 0.97 5.20 23.73
N ASN A 189 0.95 5.18 25.06
CA ASN A 189 -0.19 4.62 25.78
C ASN A 189 -1.33 5.66 25.76
N ILE A 190 -2.23 5.60 24.78
CA ILE A 190 -3.53 6.29 24.90
C ILE A 190 -4.41 5.41 25.78
N ASN A 191 -4.12 5.38 27.08
CA ASN A 191 -4.98 4.80 28.13
C ASN A 191 -6.23 5.65 28.36
N ASN A 192 -6.90 6.08 27.29
CA ASN A 192 -8.19 6.77 27.35
C ASN A 192 -9.22 5.99 26.53
N ALA A 193 -9.42 4.72 26.89
CA ALA A 193 -10.50 3.88 26.38
C ALA A 193 -11.92 4.45 26.69
N GLU A 194 -12.02 5.56 27.42
CA GLU A 194 -13.29 6.22 27.75
C GLU A 194 -13.60 7.47 26.91
N LYS A 195 -12.68 7.96 26.06
CA LYS A 195 -12.92 9.15 25.19
C LYS A 195 -12.98 8.86 23.68
N VAL A 196 -13.05 7.59 23.26
CA VAL A 196 -12.90 7.19 21.84
C VAL A 196 -14.17 7.39 20.98
N LYS A 197 -15.32 7.76 21.56
CA LYS A 197 -16.50 8.11 20.76
C LYS A 197 -16.27 9.46 20.08
N ASP A 198 -16.34 9.48 18.75
CA ASP A 198 -16.27 10.67 17.88
C ASP A 198 -14.92 11.41 17.89
N SER A 199 -13.84 10.69 18.13
CA SER A 199 -12.48 11.26 18.08
C SER A 199 -11.83 11.14 16.70
N LEU A 200 -11.17 12.23 16.28
CA LEU A 200 -10.29 12.29 15.11
C LEU A 200 -8.83 12.16 15.57
N PHE A 201 -8.15 11.10 15.14
CA PHE A 201 -6.73 10.88 15.35
C PHE A 201 -5.99 11.02 14.02
N PHE A 202 -5.02 11.94 13.99
CA PHE A 202 -4.18 12.19 12.82
C PHE A 202 -2.71 12.21 13.24
N ASN A 203 -1.88 11.38 12.59
CA ASN A 203 -0.44 11.40 12.74
C ASN A 203 0.22 11.45 11.35
N SER A 204 0.96 12.53 11.09
CA SER A 204 1.68 12.71 9.84
C SER A 204 2.79 11.67 9.70
N PHE A 205 3.09 11.27 8.46
CA PHE A 205 4.23 10.38 8.18
C PHE A 205 5.61 11.03 8.33
N THR A 206 5.65 12.36 8.50
CA THR A 206 6.87 13.09 8.89
C THR A 206 7.21 12.88 10.37
N LYS A 207 6.23 12.46 11.18
CA LYS A 207 6.40 12.15 12.60
C LYS A 207 6.69 10.66 12.80
N PRO A 208 7.35 10.27 13.91
CA PRO A 208 7.55 8.86 14.23
C PRO A 208 6.21 8.12 14.28
N THR A 209 6.23 6.86 13.85
CA THR A 209 5.07 5.97 13.91
C THR A 209 4.54 5.90 15.35
N GLN A 210 3.22 5.94 15.50
CA GLN A 210 2.56 5.82 16.80
C GLN A 210 1.85 4.47 16.88
N GLU A 211 2.24 3.67 17.86
CA GLU A 211 1.57 2.41 18.17
C GLU A 211 0.57 2.63 19.29
N ILE A 212 -0.68 2.25 19.03
CA ILE A 212 -1.79 2.41 19.96
C ILE A 212 -2.32 1.01 20.26
N GLN A 213 -2.27 0.64 21.54
CA GLN A 213 -2.99 -0.53 22.02
C GLN A 213 -4.48 -0.18 22.08
N ILE A 214 -5.28 -0.85 21.26
CA ILE A 214 -6.73 -0.59 21.17
C ILE A 214 -7.54 -1.69 21.85
N ALA A 215 -8.75 -1.33 22.28
CA ALA A 215 -9.75 -2.31 22.69
C ALA A 215 -10.14 -3.22 21.52
N SER A 216 -10.80 -4.34 21.82
CA SER A 216 -11.19 -5.34 20.82
C SER A 216 -12.15 -4.83 19.74
N GLN A 217 -12.74 -3.64 19.90
CA GLN A 217 -13.62 -3.03 18.92
C GLN A 217 -13.20 -1.60 18.54
N VAL A 218 -13.13 -1.34 17.24
CA VAL A 218 -12.87 -0.02 16.63
C VAL A 218 -14.16 0.49 16.01
N ARG A 219 -14.80 1.49 16.64
CA ARG A 219 -16.12 2.00 16.25
C ARG A 219 -16.20 3.50 16.50
N ASN A 220 -16.92 4.23 15.64
CA ASN A 220 -17.15 5.69 15.74
C ASN A 220 -15.84 6.49 15.90
N VAL A 221 -14.82 6.14 15.14
CA VAL A 221 -13.51 6.78 15.23
C VAL A 221 -12.93 7.01 13.84
N VAL A 222 -12.20 8.12 13.69
CA VAL A 222 -11.47 8.46 12.47
C VAL A 222 -9.99 8.41 12.78
N ILE A 223 -9.25 7.49 12.15
CA ILE A 223 -7.82 7.30 12.37
C ILE A 223 -7.12 7.40 11.03
N LYS A 224 -6.21 8.37 10.91
CA LYS A 224 -5.55 8.69 9.65
C LYS A 224 -4.05 8.85 9.84
N GLY A 225 -3.27 8.22 8.96
CA GLY A 225 -1.83 8.40 8.87
C GLY A 225 -1.02 7.33 9.62
N ASN A 226 0.17 7.71 10.08
CA ASN A 226 1.23 6.81 10.55
C ASN A 226 0.94 6.18 11.93
N PHE A 227 -0.06 5.30 11.96
CA PHE A 227 -0.54 4.59 13.14
C PHE A 227 -0.45 3.07 12.97
N ILE A 228 -0.09 2.40 14.06
CA ILE A 228 -0.21 0.95 14.21
C ILE A 228 -1.23 0.69 15.32
N LEU A 229 -2.37 0.11 14.96
CA LEU A 229 -3.40 -0.32 15.90
C LEU A 229 -3.11 -1.77 16.28
N ARG A 230 -2.76 -2.01 17.54
CA ARG A 230 -2.45 -3.35 18.03
C ARG A 230 -3.46 -3.85 19.06
N ASN A 231 -3.76 -5.13 18.99
CA ASN A 231 -4.41 -5.89 20.05
C ASN A 231 -3.77 -7.28 20.15
N ASN A 232 -3.69 -7.83 21.37
CA ASN A 232 -3.04 -9.12 21.62
C ASN A 232 -3.96 -10.32 21.40
N ASP A 233 -5.26 -10.11 21.20
CA ASP A 233 -6.24 -11.18 20.97
C ASP A 233 -7.01 -10.95 19.65
N SER A 234 -7.86 -9.93 19.61
CA SER A 234 -8.76 -9.73 18.49
C SER A 234 -9.13 -8.26 18.28
N ILE A 235 -9.31 -7.88 17.01
CA ILE A 235 -9.82 -6.57 16.58
C ILE A 235 -11.04 -6.76 15.70
N ARG A 236 -12.12 -6.07 16.04
CA ARG A 236 -13.31 -5.94 15.20
C ARG A 236 -13.47 -4.50 14.75
N ILE A 237 -13.47 -4.29 13.43
CA ILE A 237 -13.58 -2.98 12.79
C ILE A 237 -15.02 -2.78 12.38
N ALA A 238 -15.68 -1.82 13.01
CA ALA A 238 -17.06 -1.52 12.71
C ALA A 238 -17.20 -0.76 11.39
N LYS A 239 -18.37 -0.90 10.75
CA LYS A 239 -18.69 -0.24 9.47
C LYS A 239 -18.46 1.29 9.50
N ASN A 240 -18.67 1.90 10.66
CA ASN A 240 -18.60 3.35 10.87
C ASN A 240 -17.22 3.86 11.28
N ALA A 241 -16.21 3.00 11.40
CA ALA A 241 -14.83 3.43 11.55
C ALA A 241 -14.29 3.95 10.22
N ILE A 242 -13.48 5.00 10.26
CA ILE A 242 -12.78 5.53 9.09
C ILE A 242 -11.28 5.34 9.31
N LEU A 243 -10.67 4.46 8.52
CA LEU A 243 -9.24 4.17 8.55
C LEU A 243 -8.62 4.59 7.22
N GLU A 244 -7.56 5.41 7.28
CA GLU A 244 -6.80 5.84 6.09
C GLU A 244 -5.30 5.75 6.35
N ASP A 245 -4.59 4.97 5.52
CA ASP A 245 -3.16 4.73 5.59
C ASP A 245 -2.70 4.11 6.92
N VAL A 246 -3.55 3.34 7.61
CA VAL A 246 -3.29 2.76 8.95
C VAL A 246 -2.87 1.30 8.86
N MET A 247 -2.05 0.84 9.81
CA MET A 247 -1.76 -0.58 10.01
C MET A 247 -2.57 -1.15 11.17
N VAL A 248 -3.17 -2.32 10.98
CA VAL A 248 -3.94 -3.03 12.02
C VAL A 248 -3.31 -4.39 12.25
N VAL A 249 -2.90 -4.67 13.49
CA VAL A 249 -2.18 -5.87 13.87
C VAL A 249 -2.86 -6.57 15.04
N ALA A 250 -3.39 -7.77 14.81
CA ALA A 250 -3.93 -8.64 15.86
C ALA A 250 -3.99 -10.09 15.40
N PRO A 251 -3.95 -11.08 16.31
CA PRO A 251 -4.10 -12.49 15.93
C PRO A 251 -5.38 -12.77 15.13
N LYS A 252 -6.49 -12.13 15.52
CA LYS A 252 -7.79 -12.23 14.83
C LYS A 252 -8.29 -10.86 14.42
N ILE A 253 -8.59 -10.66 13.14
CA ILE A 253 -9.18 -9.43 12.61
C ILE A 253 -10.54 -9.75 11.98
N SER A 254 -11.56 -8.98 12.34
CA SER A 254 -12.87 -9.03 11.70
C SER A 254 -13.30 -7.65 11.20
N ILE A 255 -13.79 -7.58 9.97
CA ILE A 255 -14.24 -6.33 9.33
C ILE A 255 -15.75 -6.45 9.09
N GLU A 256 -16.53 -5.49 9.60
CA GLU A 256 -17.98 -5.51 9.48
C GLU A 256 -18.52 -5.21 8.08
N GLU A 257 -19.75 -5.68 7.82
CA GLU A 257 -20.42 -5.55 6.53
C GLU A 257 -20.51 -4.09 6.10
N GLY A 258 -20.10 -3.81 4.87
CA GLY A 258 -20.17 -2.47 4.28
C GLY A 258 -19.10 -1.49 4.76
N PHE A 259 -18.06 -1.94 5.49
CA PHE A 259 -16.89 -1.10 5.81
C PHE A 259 -16.19 -0.60 4.54
N LYS A 260 -15.69 0.63 4.58
CA LYS A 260 -14.89 1.22 3.52
C LYS A 260 -13.70 1.98 4.11
N GLY A 261 -12.49 1.65 3.67
CA GLY A 261 -11.28 2.32 4.14
C GLY A 261 -10.01 1.85 3.44
N ASN A 262 -8.90 2.45 3.83
CA ASN A 262 -7.56 2.09 3.36
C ASN A 262 -6.69 1.69 4.57
N ALA A 263 -6.26 0.43 4.61
CA ALA A 263 -5.40 -0.07 5.68
C ALA A 263 -4.66 -1.35 5.27
N GLN A 264 -3.59 -1.65 6.01
CA GLN A 264 -2.93 -2.96 5.97
C GLN A 264 -3.35 -3.78 7.20
N PHE A 265 -4.08 -4.86 6.98
CA PHE A 265 -4.54 -5.78 8.02
C PHE A 265 -3.55 -6.93 8.12
N ILE A 266 -2.94 -7.10 9.29
CA ILE A 266 -1.90 -8.10 9.53
C ILE A 266 -2.35 -8.97 10.70
N ALA A 267 -2.50 -10.27 10.45
CA ALA A 267 -2.91 -11.25 11.45
C ALA A 267 -2.02 -12.48 11.47
N THR A 268 -2.13 -13.26 12.54
CA THR A 268 -1.41 -14.53 12.70
C THR A 268 -2.32 -15.75 12.68
N GLN A 269 -3.62 -15.60 13.01
CA GLN A 269 -4.56 -16.71 13.09
C GLN A 269 -5.72 -16.58 12.09
N LYS A 270 -6.46 -15.48 12.12
CA LYS A 270 -7.69 -15.36 11.30
C LYS A 270 -7.97 -13.94 10.82
N ILE A 271 -8.38 -13.82 9.56
CA ILE A 271 -8.99 -12.60 9.03
C ILE A 271 -10.37 -12.94 8.44
N ASP A 272 -11.40 -12.27 8.93
CA ASP A 272 -12.78 -12.43 8.45
C ASP A 272 -13.30 -11.08 7.92
N ILE A 273 -13.48 -10.99 6.60
CA ILE A 273 -13.98 -9.80 5.92
C ILE A 273 -15.43 -10.07 5.55
N ALA A 274 -16.37 -9.40 6.21
CA ALA A 274 -17.80 -9.54 5.98
C ALA A 274 -18.22 -9.06 4.57
N PRO A 275 -19.47 -9.34 4.14
CA PRO A 275 -19.92 -8.97 2.80
C PRO A 275 -19.81 -7.46 2.51
N LYS A 276 -19.78 -7.11 1.21
CA LYS A 276 -19.86 -5.71 0.73
C LYS A 276 -18.79 -4.76 1.29
N VAL A 277 -17.67 -5.28 1.77
CA VAL A 277 -16.55 -4.46 2.23
C VAL A 277 -15.81 -3.89 1.01
N THR A 278 -15.31 -2.65 1.13
CA THR A 278 -14.48 -2.01 0.10
C THR A 278 -13.17 -1.55 0.70
N LEU A 279 -12.09 -2.29 0.44
CA LEU A 279 -10.74 -1.91 0.78
C LEU A 279 -10.11 -1.12 -0.39
N THR A 280 -9.82 0.16 -0.17
CA THR A 280 -9.35 1.07 -1.22
C THR A 280 -7.84 1.04 -1.37
N TYR A 281 -7.33 1.39 -2.55
CA TYR A 281 -5.91 1.34 -2.87
C TYR A 281 -5.08 2.34 -2.04
N PRO A 282 -3.91 1.96 -1.51
CA PRO A 282 -3.31 0.61 -1.43
C PRO A 282 -3.66 -0.11 -0.12
N SER A 283 -4.56 -1.11 -0.16
CA SER A 283 -4.84 -1.95 1.02
C SER A 283 -4.07 -3.26 0.96
N ALA A 284 -3.86 -3.90 2.11
CA ALA A 284 -3.30 -5.24 2.15
C ALA A 284 -4.00 -6.09 3.21
N VAL A 285 -4.19 -7.37 2.92
CA VAL A 285 -4.71 -8.37 3.86
C VAL A 285 -3.66 -9.45 3.99
N ILE A 286 -3.07 -9.57 5.17
CA ILE A 286 -1.84 -10.31 5.39
C ILE A 286 -2.06 -11.25 6.56
N LEU A 287 -1.87 -12.53 6.33
CA LEU A 287 -1.86 -13.54 7.36
C LEU A 287 -0.54 -14.29 7.30
N LYS A 288 0.23 -14.21 8.39
CA LYS A 288 1.40 -15.07 8.60
C LYS A 288 0.98 -16.24 9.47
N SER A 289 0.89 -17.42 8.88
CA SER A 289 0.63 -18.63 9.62
C SER A 289 1.85 -19.01 10.43
N ASP A 290 1.64 -19.32 11.71
CA ASP A 290 2.56 -20.13 12.49
C ASP A 290 2.21 -21.62 12.30
N ALA A 291 3.21 -22.49 12.25
CA ALA A 291 3.07 -23.88 11.82
C ALA A 291 2.16 -24.73 12.73
N GLN A 292 1.79 -24.25 13.92
CA GLN A 292 1.05 -25.04 14.91
C GLN A 292 -0.47 -24.90 14.81
N GLU A 293 -1.01 -23.77 14.35
CA GLU A 293 -2.44 -23.44 14.42
C GLU A 293 -3.13 -23.43 13.05
N GLU A 294 -4.43 -23.72 13.04
CA GLU A 294 -5.25 -23.54 11.83
C GLU A 294 -5.44 -22.05 11.54
N THR A 295 -5.20 -21.67 10.29
CA THR A 295 -5.33 -20.27 9.86
C THR A 295 -6.26 -20.11 8.68
N GLU A 296 -7.06 -19.05 8.71
CA GLU A 296 -8.05 -18.78 7.67
C GLU A 296 -8.11 -17.29 7.34
N ILE A 297 -7.99 -16.96 6.05
CA ILE A 297 -8.49 -15.69 5.51
C ILE A 297 -9.81 -16.00 4.82
N LYS A 298 -10.90 -15.40 5.30
CA LYS A 298 -12.21 -15.52 4.70
C LYS A 298 -12.69 -14.16 4.20
N ILE A 299 -12.95 -14.08 2.90
CA ILE A 299 -13.46 -12.89 2.23
C ILE A 299 -14.85 -13.22 1.71
N HIS A 300 -15.85 -12.60 2.32
CA HIS A 300 -17.25 -12.82 1.98
C HIS A 300 -17.68 -12.10 0.71
N LYS A 301 -18.79 -12.55 0.14
CA LYS A 301 -19.34 -12.10 -1.14
C LYS A 301 -19.45 -10.59 -1.31
N GLU A 302 -19.41 -10.15 -2.57
CA GLU A 302 -19.57 -8.74 -2.98
C GLU A 302 -18.50 -7.78 -2.41
N THR A 303 -17.36 -8.31 -1.97
CA THR A 303 -16.25 -7.53 -1.43
C THR A 303 -15.30 -7.06 -2.52
N LYS A 304 -14.78 -5.84 -2.39
CA LYS A 304 -13.79 -5.26 -3.31
C LYS A 304 -12.49 -4.98 -2.57
N ILE A 305 -11.38 -5.50 -3.06
CA ILE A 305 -10.05 -5.29 -2.49
C ILE A 305 -9.15 -4.71 -3.57
N LEU A 306 -8.73 -3.46 -3.40
CA LEU A 306 -7.72 -2.82 -4.24
C LEU A 306 -6.39 -2.88 -3.50
N GLY A 307 -5.62 -3.92 -3.78
CA GLY A 307 -4.53 -4.30 -2.88
C GLY A 307 -4.00 -5.71 -3.09
N THR A 308 -3.25 -6.19 -2.11
CA THR A 308 -2.73 -7.56 -2.09
C THR A 308 -3.37 -8.39 -0.98
N VAL A 309 -3.56 -9.69 -1.23
CA VAL A 309 -3.99 -10.66 -0.21
C VAL A 309 -2.92 -11.73 -0.09
N VAL A 310 -2.33 -11.86 1.08
CA VAL A 310 -1.16 -12.70 1.32
C VAL A 310 -1.42 -13.62 2.50
N LEU A 311 -1.31 -14.93 2.27
CA LEU A 311 -1.24 -15.96 3.31
C LEU A 311 0.09 -16.71 3.13
N PHE A 312 1.03 -16.50 4.05
CA PHE A 312 2.37 -17.09 3.99
C PHE A 312 2.76 -17.75 5.32
N GLY A 313 3.87 -18.51 5.33
CA GLY A 313 4.35 -19.24 6.52
C GLY A 313 3.86 -20.70 6.62
N SER A 314 3.07 -21.19 5.64
CA SER A 314 2.65 -22.59 5.63
C SER A 314 3.83 -23.50 5.27
N SER A 315 4.21 -24.41 6.17
CA SER A 315 5.07 -25.55 5.81
C SER A 315 4.29 -26.54 4.92
N PHE A 316 5.01 -27.37 4.16
CA PHE A 316 4.40 -28.43 3.33
C PHE A 316 3.50 -29.38 4.14
N GLU A 317 3.83 -29.62 5.40
CA GLU A 317 3.07 -30.49 6.31
C GLU A 317 1.75 -29.85 6.77
N ASN A 318 1.68 -28.52 6.81
CA ASN A 318 0.53 -27.77 7.33
C ASN A 318 -0.32 -27.09 6.24
N LEU A 319 -0.09 -27.40 4.96
CA LEU A 319 -0.91 -26.91 3.84
C LEU A 319 -2.41 -27.09 4.07
N ALA A 320 -2.79 -28.21 4.73
CA ALA A 320 -4.18 -28.54 4.98
C ALA A 320 -4.88 -27.60 5.99
N LYS A 321 -4.12 -27.04 6.93
CA LYS A 321 -4.58 -26.20 8.05
C LYS A 321 -4.70 -24.72 7.68
N ASN A 322 -4.12 -24.33 6.55
CA ASN A 322 -4.03 -22.94 6.12
C ASN A 322 -4.89 -22.73 4.88
N SER A 323 -5.89 -21.86 4.99
CA SER A 323 -6.85 -21.65 3.91
C SER A 323 -7.15 -20.18 3.63
N LEU A 324 -7.28 -19.87 2.34
CA LEU A 324 -7.75 -18.59 1.85
C LEU A 324 -9.02 -18.85 1.05
N ARG A 325 -10.16 -18.31 1.51
CA ARG A 325 -11.45 -18.41 0.83
C ARG A 325 -11.92 -17.02 0.39
N ILE A 326 -12.22 -16.89 -0.89
CA ILE A 326 -12.88 -15.73 -1.49
C ILE A 326 -14.20 -16.21 -2.09
N GLU A 327 -15.30 -15.68 -1.58
CA GLU A 327 -16.66 -16.01 -2.04
C GLU A 327 -17.05 -15.23 -3.31
N GLU A 328 -18.14 -15.67 -3.93
CA GLU A 328 -18.64 -15.13 -5.20
C GLU A 328 -18.80 -13.61 -5.27
N LYS A 329 -18.73 -13.07 -6.50
CA LYS A 329 -18.89 -11.64 -6.81
C LYS A 329 -17.86 -10.73 -6.13
N CYS A 330 -16.78 -11.29 -5.60
CA CYS A 330 -15.65 -10.50 -5.13
C CYS A 330 -14.80 -10.00 -6.30
N LEU A 331 -14.17 -8.83 -6.10
CA LEU A 331 -13.17 -8.27 -7.01
C LEU A 331 -11.89 -7.98 -6.24
N VAL A 332 -10.79 -8.61 -6.63
CA VAL A 332 -9.45 -8.29 -6.16
C VAL A 332 -8.67 -7.65 -7.30
N VAL A 333 -8.18 -6.44 -7.13
CA VAL A 333 -7.27 -5.78 -8.08
C VAL A 333 -5.90 -5.72 -7.41
N GLY A 334 -4.93 -6.45 -7.97
CA GLY A 334 -3.61 -6.68 -7.39
C GLY A 334 -3.26 -8.16 -7.35
N SER A 335 -2.58 -8.61 -6.31
CA SER A 335 -2.04 -9.98 -6.24
C SER A 335 -2.61 -10.79 -5.09
N ILE A 336 -2.75 -12.10 -5.29
CA ILE A 336 -3.06 -13.07 -4.25
C ILE A 336 -1.88 -14.03 -4.14
N TYR A 337 -1.35 -14.20 -2.94
CA TYR A 337 -0.29 -15.17 -2.66
C TYR A 337 -0.72 -16.06 -1.49
N CYS A 338 -0.84 -17.37 -1.70
CA CYS A 338 -1.33 -18.32 -0.72
C CYS A 338 -0.41 -19.55 -0.64
N THR A 339 0.38 -19.65 0.42
CA THR A 339 1.14 -20.87 0.71
C THR A 339 0.28 -22.04 1.17
N GLY A 340 -1.03 -21.85 1.41
CA GLY A 340 -1.95 -22.92 1.83
C GLY A 340 -2.85 -23.43 0.69
N LYS A 341 -4.12 -23.65 1.01
CA LYS A 341 -5.20 -23.99 0.07
C LYS A 341 -6.04 -22.76 -0.28
N LEU A 342 -6.33 -22.56 -1.56
CA LEU A 342 -7.13 -21.45 -2.08
C LEU A 342 -8.49 -21.92 -2.63
N ASP A 343 -9.58 -21.33 -2.13
CA ASP A 343 -10.94 -21.45 -2.68
C ASP A 343 -11.35 -20.07 -3.19
N LEU A 344 -11.27 -19.87 -4.51
CA LEU A 344 -11.45 -18.57 -5.15
C LEU A 344 -12.68 -18.59 -6.06
N GLN A 345 -13.69 -17.80 -5.70
CA GLN A 345 -14.89 -17.53 -6.49
C GLN A 345 -14.96 -16.03 -6.79
N GLY A 346 -15.02 -15.65 -8.07
CA GLY A 346 -15.06 -14.24 -8.46
C GLY A 346 -13.89 -13.81 -9.33
N THR A 347 -13.55 -12.52 -9.27
CA THR A 347 -12.70 -11.88 -10.28
C THR A 347 -11.42 -11.33 -9.68
N VAL A 348 -10.28 -11.63 -10.30
CA VAL A 348 -8.97 -11.09 -9.97
C VAL A 348 -8.39 -10.35 -11.17
N TYR A 349 -8.13 -9.05 -11.02
CA TYR A 349 -7.38 -8.25 -11.99
C TYR A 349 -5.93 -8.15 -11.54
N GLY A 350 -5.14 -9.16 -11.91
CA GLY A 350 -3.75 -9.32 -11.54
C GLY A 350 -3.39 -10.81 -11.39
N SER A 351 -2.56 -11.13 -10.41
CA SER A 351 -1.84 -12.41 -10.34
C SER A 351 -2.23 -13.23 -9.12
N VAL A 352 -2.37 -14.54 -9.28
CA VAL A 352 -2.70 -15.49 -8.22
C VAL A 352 -1.62 -16.56 -8.12
N PHE A 353 -1.02 -16.72 -6.95
CA PHE A 353 -0.03 -17.75 -6.63
C PHE A 353 -0.56 -18.58 -5.48
N THR A 354 -0.67 -19.90 -5.64
CA THR A 354 -1.16 -20.78 -4.59
C THR A 354 -0.52 -22.16 -4.61
N ASN A 355 -0.36 -22.79 -3.45
CA ASN A 355 0.13 -24.17 -3.38
C ASN A 355 -0.93 -25.15 -3.88
N LYS A 356 -2.15 -25.05 -3.33
CA LYS A 356 -3.27 -25.89 -3.72
C LYS A 356 -4.51 -25.06 -3.98
N VAL A 357 -5.40 -25.61 -4.80
CA VAL A 357 -6.77 -25.09 -4.95
C VAL A 357 -7.76 -26.11 -4.44
N PHE A 358 -8.88 -25.65 -3.92
CA PHE A 358 -9.94 -26.52 -3.44
C PHE A 358 -11.28 -25.83 -3.57
N ARG A 359 -12.34 -26.64 -3.54
CA ARG A 359 -13.71 -26.19 -3.46
C ARG A 359 -14.38 -26.75 -2.22
N LYS A 360 -14.91 -25.87 -1.36
CA LYS A 360 -15.85 -26.27 -0.31
C LYS A 360 -17.29 -26.04 -0.77
N THR A 361 -18.10 -27.09 -0.77
CA THR A 361 -19.55 -27.02 -0.91
C THR A 361 -20.19 -27.20 0.49
N ASN A 362 -21.53 -27.12 0.57
CA ASN A 362 -22.23 -27.38 1.83
C ASN A 362 -22.08 -28.82 2.31
N SER A 363 -21.80 -29.77 1.40
CA SER A 363 -21.78 -31.21 1.67
C SER A 363 -20.37 -31.81 1.71
N SER A 364 -19.39 -31.19 1.05
CA SER A 364 -18.09 -31.82 0.79
C SER A 364 -16.99 -30.81 0.49
N VAL A 365 -15.75 -31.26 0.68
CA VAL A 365 -14.54 -30.55 0.24
C VAL A 365 -13.93 -31.33 -0.92
N HIS A 366 -13.72 -30.68 -2.04
CA HIS A 366 -13.11 -31.25 -3.23
C HIS A 366 -11.78 -30.56 -3.51
N GLU A 367 -10.69 -31.31 -3.61
CA GLU A 367 -9.37 -30.75 -3.92
C GLU A 367 -9.18 -30.57 -5.43
N ASN A 368 -8.28 -29.66 -5.80
CA ASN A 368 -7.82 -29.42 -7.17
C ASN A 368 -8.89 -28.97 -8.15
N ILE A 369 -9.92 -28.24 -7.69
CA ILE A 369 -10.99 -27.73 -8.55
C ILE A 369 -11.01 -26.20 -8.54
N LEU A 370 -10.99 -25.61 -9.73
CA LEU A 370 -11.32 -24.20 -9.96
C LEU A 370 -12.82 -24.06 -10.23
N HIS A 371 -13.50 -23.11 -9.60
CA HIS A 371 -14.94 -22.90 -9.77
C HIS A 371 -15.29 -21.42 -9.92
N ASN A 372 -16.00 -21.07 -11.00
CA ASN A 372 -16.51 -19.71 -11.26
C ASN A 372 -15.50 -18.59 -10.99
N VAL A 373 -14.32 -18.71 -11.62
CA VAL A 373 -13.19 -17.79 -11.43
C VAL A 373 -12.84 -17.06 -12.71
N THR A 374 -12.60 -15.76 -12.61
CA THR A 374 -12.04 -14.94 -13.68
C THR A 374 -10.73 -14.32 -13.22
N ILE A 375 -9.63 -14.57 -13.91
CA ILE A 375 -8.33 -13.96 -13.65
C ILE A 375 -7.87 -13.26 -14.92
N ASP A 376 -7.56 -11.96 -14.83
CA ASP A 376 -7.23 -11.17 -16.01
C ASP A 376 -6.15 -10.13 -15.68
N VAL A 377 -4.91 -10.42 -16.06
CA VAL A 377 -3.77 -9.51 -15.80
C VAL A 377 -3.84 -8.23 -16.63
N SER A 378 -4.47 -8.25 -17.81
CA SER A 378 -4.51 -7.09 -18.71
C SER A 378 -5.50 -6.02 -18.25
N LYS A 379 -6.43 -6.37 -17.36
CA LYS A 379 -7.39 -5.44 -16.76
C LYS A 379 -6.87 -4.73 -15.51
N LYS A 380 -5.64 -5.05 -15.07
CA LYS A 380 -5.01 -4.31 -13.96
C LYS A 380 -4.71 -2.87 -14.44
N PRO A 381 -5.15 -1.82 -13.72
CA PRO A 381 -4.90 -0.44 -14.13
C PRO A 381 -3.41 -0.12 -14.25
N SER A 382 -3.03 0.67 -15.25
CA SER A 382 -1.62 1.02 -15.51
C SER A 382 -0.93 1.82 -14.38
N TYR A 383 -1.71 2.56 -13.60
CA TYR A 383 -1.22 3.31 -12.43
C TYR A 383 -1.08 2.45 -11.17
N PHE A 384 -1.53 1.20 -11.21
CA PHE A 384 -1.51 0.32 -10.05
C PHE A 384 -0.10 -0.24 -9.84
N MET A 385 0.61 0.29 -8.84
CA MET A 385 1.87 -0.31 -8.37
C MET A 385 1.56 -1.49 -7.46
N ASP A 386 2.31 -2.57 -7.64
CA ASP A 386 2.15 -3.77 -6.85
C ASP A 386 2.93 -3.70 -5.54
N PHE A 387 2.50 -4.51 -4.60
CA PHE A 387 3.30 -4.82 -3.42
C PHE A 387 4.44 -5.74 -3.86
N PRO A 388 5.71 -5.46 -3.49
CA PRO A 388 6.87 -6.24 -3.92
C PRO A 388 6.92 -7.61 -3.25
N LEU A 389 6.05 -8.53 -3.70
CA LEU A 389 5.89 -9.87 -3.10
C LEU A 389 7.15 -10.72 -3.17
N PHE A 390 7.98 -10.50 -4.20
CA PHE A 390 9.19 -11.25 -4.48
C PHE A 390 10.39 -10.31 -4.44
N ASP A 391 11.55 -10.83 -4.04
CA ASP A 391 12.80 -10.06 -4.09
C ASP A 391 13.35 -10.13 -5.52
N ASP A 392 13.05 -9.11 -6.33
CA ASP A 392 13.60 -8.96 -7.68
C ASP A 392 14.64 -7.83 -7.70
N PRO A 393 15.93 -8.12 -7.97
CA PRO A 393 16.97 -7.10 -8.06
C PRO A 393 16.76 -6.11 -9.22
N LYS A 394 15.90 -6.44 -10.20
CA LYS A 394 15.50 -5.56 -11.31
C LYS A 394 14.17 -4.85 -11.07
N ALA A 395 13.57 -5.00 -9.89
CA ALA A 395 12.34 -4.31 -9.54
C ALA A 395 12.51 -2.80 -9.66
N ARG A 396 11.69 -2.19 -10.51
CA ARG A 396 11.55 -0.74 -10.58
C ARG A 396 10.50 -0.30 -9.58
N TYR A 397 10.69 0.86 -8.95
CA TYR A 397 9.77 1.37 -7.96
C TYR A 397 9.04 2.62 -8.46
N GLY A 398 7.80 2.80 -7.99
CA GLY A 398 6.93 3.91 -8.37
C GLY A 398 6.15 4.45 -7.18
N ILE A 399 5.73 5.71 -7.29
CA ILE A 399 4.97 6.39 -6.26
C ILE A 399 3.53 5.90 -6.30
N ILE A 400 3.04 5.39 -5.17
CA ILE A 400 1.63 5.05 -4.97
C ILE A 400 0.85 6.29 -4.53
N LYS A 401 1.37 6.97 -3.50
CA LYS A 401 0.67 8.08 -2.85
C LYS A 401 1.67 8.97 -2.13
N LYS A 402 1.50 10.30 -2.27
CA LYS A 402 2.17 11.27 -1.40
C LYS A 402 1.43 11.35 -0.08
N LEU A 403 2.14 11.12 1.02
CA LEU A 403 1.59 11.12 2.37
C LEU A 403 1.83 12.49 3.02
N LYS A 404 0.90 12.88 3.89
CA LYS A 404 0.98 14.13 4.66
C LYS A 404 1.40 13.88 6.08
#